data_AF-A0A834D6Y1-F1
#
_entry.id   AF-A0A834D6Y1-F1
#
_cell.length_a   1.000
_cell.length_b   1.000
_cell.length_c   1.000
_cell.angle_alpha   90.00
_cell.angle_beta   90.00
_cell.angle_gamma   90.00
#
_symmetry.space_group_name_H-M   'P 1'
#
loop_
_entity.id
_entity.type
_entity.pdbx_description
1 polymer ?
#
loop_
_entity_poly.entity_id
_entity_poly.type
_entity_poly.pdbx_seq_one_letter_code
_entity_poly.pdbx_strand_id
1 'polypeptide(L)'
;MNMHIFNTLFYLFVSAVVVAFSSPLNTCRSYCGNITIDYPFALQYGCGHPGFRDLLFCMNDVLMFHISSGSYRVLEIDYAYQTLTLHEPHMSTCDTIVLGGKGNGFVVEPWRFPYMNPIADNVFMLIGCSARSPLFQGYPGKHLPCRNVSGMGCEEYYGCPAWDLLGHRTKVISSAYGSSPPECCAVPFESIKAINLTKLECEGYSSAYTLAPLKLDGPGAWSYGVRVKYSVVEENNDFCSACAATGGTCGYGTDGIRQLCMCGRLNSTSNCDSGT
;
A
#
# COMPACT_ATOMS: atom_id res chain seq x y z
N MET A 1 3.18 14.07 -65.29
CA MET A 1 2.21 13.78 -64.20
C MET A 1 2.59 12.53 -63.38
N ASN A 2 3.04 11.44 -64.01
CA ASN A 2 3.34 10.17 -63.32
C ASN A 2 4.58 10.20 -62.40
N MET A 3 5.61 10.98 -62.71
CA MET A 3 6.86 11.02 -61.92
C MET A 3 6.70 11.75 -60.57
N HIS A 4 5.84 12.77 -60.50
CA HIS A 4 5.52 13.46 -59.24
C HIS A 4 4.67 12.58 -58.32
N ILE A 5 3.71 11.83 -58.88
CA ILE A 5 2.85 10.90 -58.11
C ILE A 5 3.70 9.79 -57.48
N PHE A 6 4.67 9.24 -58.21
CA PHE A 6 5.58 8.20 -57.70
C PHE A 6 6.47 8.71 -56.55
N ASN A 7 7.02 9.91 -56.68
CA ASN A 7 7.82 10.54 -55.61
C ASN A 7 6.98 10.80 -54.35
N THR A 8 5.74 11.25 -54.53
CA THR A 8 4.83 11.54 -53.39
C THR A 8 4.45 10.25 -52.65
N LEU A 9 4.17 9.17 -53.39
CA LEU A 9 3.88 7.84 -52.82
C LEU A 9 5.10 7.25 -52.11
N PHE A 10 6.31 7.43 -52.66
CA PHE A 10 7.55 6.98 -52.03
C PHE A 10 7.81 7.73 -50.72
N TYR A 11 7.63 9.06 -50.70
CA TYR A 11 7.74 9.84 -49.47
C TYR A 11 6.71 9.42 -48.41
N LEU A 12 5.46 9.18 -48.80
CA LEU A 12 4.41 8.70 -47.91
C LEU A 12 4.76 7.32 -47.32
N PHE A 13 5.27 6.41 -48.16
CA PHE A 13 5.70 5.08 -47.72
C PHE A 13 6.89 5.16 -46.74
N VAL A 14 7.91 5.95 -47.05
CA VAL A 14 9.06 6.16 -46.16
C VAL A 14 8.62 6.79 -44.84
N SER A 15 7.73 7.79 -44.85
CA SER A 15 7.21 8.38 -43.62
C SER A 15 6.36 7.40 -42.78
N ALA A 16 5.56 6.55 -43.40
CA ALA A 16 4.78 5.51 -42.70
C ALA A 16 5.69 4.46 -42.06
N VAL A 17 6.79 4.10 -42.73
CA VAL A 17 7.81 3.18 -42.22
C VAL A 17 8.57 3.80 -41.02
N VAL A 18 8.94 5.08 -41.08
CA VAL A 18 9.61 5.77 -39.96
C VAL A 18 8.72 5.86 -38.71
N VAL A 19 7.42 6.10 -38.86
CA VAL A 19 6.45 6.09 -37.74
C VAL A 19 6.23 4.68 -37.18
N ALA A 20 6.32 3.64 -38.00
CA ALA A 20 6.22 2.24 -37.55
C ALA A 20 7.46 1.78 -36.75
N PHE A 21 8.63 2.41 -36.95
CA PHE A 21 9.87 2.11 -36.23
C PHE A 21 10.12 3.00 -35.00
N SER A 22 9.32 4.04 -34.78
CA SER A 22 9.26 4.69 -33.48
C SER A 22 8.34 3.87 -32.57
N SER A 23 8.85 2.76 -32.04
CA SER A 23 8.34 2.29 -30.75
C SER A 23 8.42 3.49 -29.80
N PRO A 24 7.38 3.80 -29.00
CA PRO A 24 7.56 4.76 -27.93
C PRO A 24 8.77 4.24 -27.15
N LEU A 25 9.79 5.08 -26.94
CA LEU A 25 10.76 4.78 -25.88
C LEU A 25 9.88 4.40 -24.69
N ASN A 26 9.99 3.15 -24.21
CA ASN A 26 9.24 2.64 -23.06
C ASN A 26 9.65 3.47 -21.85
N THR A 27 9.09 4.66 -21.74
CA THR A 27 9.37 5.63 -20.71
C THR A 27 8.42 5.28 -19.59
N CYS A 28 8.91 4.39 -18.72
CA CYS A 28 8.26 4.11 -17.46
C CYS A 28 8.01 5.44 -16.75
N ARG A 29 6.73 5.77 -16.55
CA ARG A 29 6.34 7.02 -15.89
C ARG A 29 6.91 7.03 -14.46
N SER A 30 7.76 8.01 -14.16
CA SER A 30 8.53 8.11 -12.91
C SER A 30 7.93 9.05 -11.86
N TYR A 31 6.70 9.54 -12.05
CA TYR A 31 6.03 10.40 -11.07
C TYR A 31 4.50 10.38 -11.22
N CYS A 32 3.78 10.65 -10.14
CA CYS A 32 2.34 10.92 -10.13
C CYS A 32 2.05 12.09 -9.20
N GLY A 33 1.57 13.22 -9.75
CA GLY A 33 1.49 14.46 -8.99
C GLY A 33 2.86 14.85 -8.44
N ASN A 34 2.97 14.95 -7.11
CA ASN A 34 4.21 15.30 -6.40
C ASN A 34 4.99 14.09 -5.85
N ILE A 35 4.59 12.86 -6.19
CA ILE A 35 5.24 11.64 -5.70
C ILE A 35 6.09 11.04 -6.81
N THR A 36 7.38 10.84 -6.56
CA THR A 36 8.28 10.11 -7.46
C THR A 36 7.96 8.62 -7.42
N ILE A 37 8.10 7.95 -8.57
CA ILE A 37 7.89 6.53 -8.74
C ILE A 37 9.20 5.92 -9.21
N ASP A 38 9.94 5.41 -8.24
CA ASP A 38 11.18 4.68 -8.43
C ASP A 38 10.97 3.18 -8.16
N TYR A 39 11.92 2.37 -8.63
CA TYR A 39 11.96 0.94 -8.38
C TYR A 39 11.87 0.65 -6.86
N PRO A 40 11.08 -0.36 -6.42
CA PRO A 40 10.47 -1.43 -7.21
C PRO A 40 9.12 -1.12 -7.84
N PHE A 41 8.54 0.05 -7.56
CA PHE A 41 7.21 0.38 -8.03
C PHE A 41 7.23 0.87 -9.48
N ALA A 42 6.08 0.76 -10.12
CA ALA A 42 5.84 1.34 -11.42
C ALA A 42 4.34 1.60 -11.61
N LEU A 43 4.03 2.50 -12.56
CA LEU A 43 2.65 2.82 -12.96
C LEU A 43 2.23 2.12 -14.25
N GLN A 44 3.17 1.50 -14.96
CA GLN A 44 2.96 0.90 -16.26
C GLN A 44 3.33 -0.58 -16.22
N TYR A 45 2.50 -1.41 -16.84
CA TYR A 45 2.78 -2.83 -16.96
C TYR A 45 4.10 -3.05 -17.73
N GLY A 46 4.94 -3.95 -17.22
CA GLY A 46 6.27 -4.24 -17.77
C GLY A 46 7.39 -3.40 -17.16
N CYS A 47 7.08 -2.38 -16.37
CA CYS A 47 8.05 -1.56 -15.65
C CYS A 47 8.19 -2.00 -14.17
N GLY A 48 9.35 -1.76 -13.57
CA GLY A 48 9.58 -2.03 -12.14
C GLY A 48 9.76 -3.52 -11.84
N HIS A 49 9.52 -3.90 -10.58
CA HIS A 49 9.67 -5.28 -10.12
C HIS A 49 8.35 -6.07 -10.28
N PRO A 50 8.37 -7.32 -10.78
CA PRO A 50 7.17 -8.11 -11.06
C PRO A 50 6.31 -8.38 -9.81
N GLY A 51 6.91 -8.47 -8.62
CA GLY A 51 6.19 -8.58 -7.34
C GLY A 51 5.34 -7.35 -6.97
N PHE A 52 5.64 -6.20 -7.58
CA PHE A 52 4.97 -4.91 -7.35
C PHE A 52 4.11 -4.48 -8.55
N ARG A 53 3.91 -5.37 -9.54
CA ARG A 53 3.03 -5.12 -10.68
C ARG A 53 1.60 -4.82 -10.24
N ASP A 54 0.90 -4.03 -11.04
CA ASP A 54 -0.54 -3.75 -10.90
C ASP A 54 -0.96 -3.28 -9.49
N LEU A 55 -0.05 -2.57 -8.82
CA LEU A 55 -0.22 -2.13 -7.44
C LEU A 55 -0.50 -0.64 -7.34
N LEU A 56 0.20 0.16 -8.15
CA LEU A 56 0.08 1.62 -8.15
C LEU A 56 -0.59 2.13 -9.44
N PHE A 57 -1.53 3.04 -9.28
CA PHE A 57 -2.27 3.67 -10.36
C PHE A 57 -2.30 5.18 -10.15
N CYS A 58 -2.05 5.95 -11.20
CA CYS A 58 -2.12 7.41 -11.14
C CYS A 58 -3.42 7.89 -11.76
N MET A 59 -4.29 8.53 -10.97
CA MET A 59 -5.59 9.04 -11.41
C MET A 59 -5.70 10.52 -11.07
N ASN A 60 -5.76 11.40 -12.08
CA ASN A 60 -5.84 12.85 -11.90
C ASN A 60 -4.76 13.38 -10.93
N ASP A 61 -3.51 12.95 -11.14
CA ASP A 61 -2.35 13.27 -10.30
C ASP A 61 -2.44 12.83 -8.82
N VAL A 62 -3.39 11.94 -8.52
CA VAL A 62 -3.49 11.24 -7.23
C VAL A 62 -2.99 9.82 -7.40
N LEU A 63 -1.97 9.46 -6.62
CA LEU A 63 -1.42 8.12 -6.59
C LEU A 63 -2.29 7.22 -5.71
N MET A 64 -2.77 6.14 -6.30
CA MET A 64 -3.61 5.14 -5.66
C MET A 64 -2.87 3.81 -5.57
N PHE A 65 -2.99 3.16 -4.43
CA PHE A 65 -2.51 1.81 -4.16
C PHE A 65 -3.70 0.86 -4.11
N HIS A 66 -3.68 -0.20 -4.91
CA HIS A 66 -4.79 -1.14 -5.01
C HIS A 66 -4.36 -2.57 -4.66
N ILE A 67 -5.10 -3.19 -3.74
CA ILE A 67 -4.96 -4.60 -3.34
C ILE A 67 -6.36 -5.20 -3.19
N SER A 68 -6.44 -6.51 -2.96
CA SER A 68 -7.70 -7.25 -2.81
C SER A 68 -8.70 -6.67 -1.80
N SER A 69 -8.23 -5.94 -0.78
CA SER A 69 -9.08 -5.30 0.23
C SER A 69 -9.62 -3.94 -0.17
N GLY A 70 -9.04 -3.27 -1.16
CA GLY A 70 -9.51 -1.96 -1.59
C GLY A 70 -8.46 -1.09 -2.26
N SER A 71 -8.83 0.17 -2.46
CA SER A 71 -7.98 1.21 -3.04
C SER A 71 -7.71 2.29 -2.00
N TYR A 72 -6.44 2.57 -1.79
CA TYR A 72 -5.94 3.47 -0.76
C TYR A 72 -5.20 4.61 -1.45
N ARG A 73 -5.34 5.83 -0.95
CA ARG A 73 -4.52 6.93 -1.46
C ARG A 73 -3.12 6.81 -0.90
N VAL A 74 -2.10 6.88 -1.75
CA VAL A 74 -0.71 6.96 -1.30
C VAL A 74 -0.43 8.39 -0.85
N LEU A 75 0.02 8.54 0.38
CA LEU A 75 0.46 9.82 0.92
C LEU A 75 1.95 10.05 0.63
N GLU A 76 2.77 9.01 0.80
CA GLU A 76 4.22 9.10 0.70
C GLU A 76 4.81 7.73 0.36
N ILE A 77 5.90 7.75 -0.43
CA ILE A 77 6.81 6.62 -0.60
C ILE A 77 8.18 7.06 -0.10
N ASP A 78 8.65 6.40 0.94
CA ASP A 78 9.97 6.61 1.50
C ASP A 78 10.90 5.49 1.04
N TYR A 79 11.72 5.81 0.02
CA TYR A 79 12.67 4.87 -0.56
C TYR A 79 13.87 4.57 0.35
N ALA A 80 14.23 5.48 1.25
CA ALA A 80 15.35 5.28 2.17
C ALA A 80 15.00 4.27 3.26
N TYR A 81 13.78 4.35 3.80
CA TYR A 81 13.29 3.44 4.84
C TYR A 81 12.43 2.29 4.30
N GLN A 82 12.20 2.28 2.98
CA GLN A 82 11.37 1.30 2.27
C GLN A 82 9.95 1.21 2.85
N THR A 83 9.32 2.38 3.06
CA THR A 83 7.96 2.46 3.61
C THR A 83 7.00 3.20 2.68
N LEU A 84 5.77 2.73 2.63
CA LEU A 84 4.66 3.30 1.90
C LEU A 84 3.59 3.72 2.91
N THR A 85 3.18 4.99 2.89
CA THR A 85 2.15 5.50 3.80
C THR A 85 0.83 5.63 3.06
N LEU A 86 -0.20 4.97 3.57
CA LEU A 86 -1.52 4.87 2.95
C LEU A 86 -2.59 5.57 3.78
N HIS A 87 -3.44 6.35 3.10
CA HIS A 87 -4.65 6.92 3.65
C HIS A 87 -5.86 6.06 3.30
N GLU A 88 -6.62 5.67 4.33
CA GLU A 88 -7.87 4.94 4.20
C GLU A 88 -9.06 5.85 4.54
N PRO A 89 -9.93 6.19 3.57
CA PRO A 89 -11.02 7.14 3.80
C PRO A 89 -12.18 6.60 4.66
N HIS A 90 -12.33 5.28 4.80
CA HIS A 90 -13.48 4.68 5.48
C HIS A 90 -13.16 4.08 6.86
N MET A 91 -11.99 4.40 7.42
CA MET A 91 -11.65 4.02 8.79
C MET A 91 -12.05 5.11 9.80
N SER A 92 -12.16 4.74 11.07
CA SER A 92 -12.41 5.68 12.15
C SER A 92 -11.14 6.47 12.50
N THR A 93 -11.30 7.70 12.98
CA THR A 93 -10.23 8.58 13.48
C THR A 93 -10.64 9.19 14.82
N CYS A 94 -9.81 10.06 15.39
CA CYS A 94 -10.15 10.75 16.63
C CYS A 94 -11.38 11.65 16.53
N ASP A 95 -11.69 12.13 15.33
CA ASP A 95 -12.79 13.07 15.10
C ASP A 95 -14.06 12.38 14.59
N THR A 96 -13.97 11.14 14.10
CA THR A 96 -15.13 10.43 13.52
C THR A 96 -15.04 8.92 13.72
N ILE A 97 -16.12 8.32 14.23
CA ILE A 97 -16.29 6.87 14.28
C ILE A 97 -17.13 6.41 13.08
N VAL A 98 -16.61 5.43 12.33
CA VAL A 98 -17.25 4.80 11.18
C VAL A 98 -17.56 3.35 11.51
N LEU A 99 -18.85 3.00 11.55
CA LEU A 99 -19.36 1.65 11.85
C LEU A 99 -20.14 1.06 10.67
N GLY A 100 -20.59 -0.18 10.84
CA GLY A 100 -21.42 -0.91 9.86
C GLY A 100 -20.64 -1.69 8.81
N GLY A 101 -19.38 -2.04 9.09
CA GLY A 101 -18.53 -2.84 8.21
C GLY A 101 -18.09 -2.11 6.95
N LYS A 102 -18.09 -0.77 6.96
CA LYS A 102 -17.86 0.07 5.78
C LYS A 102 -16.39 0.32 5.43
N GLY A 103 -15.46 -0.10 6.28
CA GLY A 103 -14.03 0.08 6.02
C GLY A 103 -13.48 -0.96 5.04
N ASN A 104 -12.52 -0.55 4.18
CA ASN A 104 -11.83 -1.47 3.26
C ASN A 104 -11.07 -2.59 3.99
N GLY A 105 -10.62 -2.31 5.23
CA GLY A 105 -9.75 -3.20 5.96
C GLY A 105 -8.31 -3.08 5.46
N PHE A 106 -7.54 -4.17 5.54
CA PHE A 106 -6.23 -4.28 4.93
C PHE A 106 -5.85 -5.76 4.83
N VAL A 107 -5.92 -6.28 3.61
CA VAL A 107 -5.65 -7.69 3.28
C VAL A 107 -4.76 -7.71 2.05
N VAL A 108 -3.51 -8.11 2.25
CA VAL A 108 -2.54 -8.33 1.17
C VAL A 108 -2.74 -9.74 0.63
N GLU A 109 -2.54 -9.95 -0.68
CA GLU A 109 -2.63 -11.29 -1.24
C GLU A 109 -1.49 -12.17 -0.70
N PRO A 110 -1.71 -13.48 -0.43
CA PRO A 110 -0.69 -14.34 0.16
C PRO A 110 0.63 -14.38 -0.61
N TRP A 111 0.59 -14.29 -1.94
CA TRP A 111 1.77 -14.27 -2.79
C TRP A 111 2.59 -12.97 -2.69
N ARG A 112 1.98 -11.88 -2.18
CA ARG A 112 2.64 -10.59 -1.96
C ARG A 112 3.24 -10.41 -0.57
N PHE A 113 2.92 -11.29 0.39
CA PHE A 113 3.48 -11.21 1.75
C PHE A 113 5.02 -11.14 1.81
N PRO A 114 5.81 -11.77 0.92
CA PRO A 114 7.27 -11.60 0.94
C PRO A 114 7.75 -10.19 0.55
N TYR A 115 6.90 -9.41 -0.13
CA TYR A 115 7.26 -8.11 -0.71
C TYR A 115 6.74 -6.93 0.11
N MET A 116 5.62 -7.10 0.82
CA MET A 116 5.02 -6.01 1.57
C MET A 116 4.20 -6.51 2.76
N ASN A 117 4.35 -5.84 3.90
CA ASN A 117 3.51 -6.02 5.07
C ASN A 117 3.38 -4.71 5.85
N PRO A 118 2.28 -4.47 6.57
CA PRO A 118 2.19 -3.39 7.54
C PRO A 118 3.35 -3.44 8.53
N ILE A 119 3.92 -2.27 8.84
CA ILE A 119 4.98 -2.17 9.84
C ILE A 119 4.44 -2.44 11.25
N ALA A 120 5.33 -2.89 12.14
CA ALA A 120 4.99 -3.26 13.51
C ALA A 120 4.47 -2.08 14.36
N ASP A 121 4.84 -0.85 13.99
CA ASP A 121 4.42 0.37 14.69
C ASP A 121 2.98 0.81 14.39
N ASN A 122 2.32 0.19 13.41
CA ASN A 122 0.90 0.42 13.24
C ASN A 122 0.12 -0.24 14.37
N VAL A 123 -0.69 0.55 15.06
CA VAL A 123 -1.79 0.03 15.86
C VAL A 123 -3.01 -0.17 14.95
N PHE A 124 -3.74 -1.26 15.14
CA PHE A 124 -5.07 -1.47 14.57
C PHE A 124 -6.08 -1.58 15.71
N MET A 125 -7.03 -0.67 15.76
CA MET A 125 -8.08 -0.64 16.78
C MET A 125 -9.36 -1.16 16.16
N LEU A 126 -9.76 -2.37 16.54
CA LEU A 126 -10.97 -3.01 16.03
C LEU A 126 -12.14 -2.63 16.94
N ILE A 127 -13.24 -2.17 16.35
CA ILE A 127 -14.35 -1.50 17.03
C ILE A 127 -15.64 -2.31 16.86
N GLY A 128 -16.38 -2.49 17.96
CA GLY A 128 -17.70 -3.13 17.95
C GLY A 128 -17.63 -4.61 17.56
N CYS A 129 -16.60 -5.33 18.02
CA CYS A 129 -16.44 -6.74 17.67
C CYS A 129 -17.40 -7.63 18.48
N SER A 130 -18.02 -8.60 17.80
CA SER A 130 -18.93 -9.57 18.43
C SER A 130 -18.20 -10.47 19.42
N ALA A 131 -18.91 -10.98 20.43
CA ALA A 131 -18.36 -11.97 21.38
C ALA A 131 -17.93 -13.31 20.76
N ARG A 132 -18.35 -13.59 19.52
CA ARG A 132 -17.94 -14.77 18.75
C ARG A 132 -16.74 -14.51 17.85
N SER A 133 -16.26 -13.26 17.81
CA SER A 133 -15.09 -12.88 17.04
C SER A 133 -13.90 -13.81 17.35
N PRO A 134 -13.11 -14.20 16.34
CA PRO A 134 -11.85 -14.92 16.56
C PRO A 134 -10.90 -14.21 17.53
N LEU A 135 -11.02 -12.89 17.68
CA LEU A 135 -10.24 -12.09 18.63
C LEU A 135 -10.46 -12.48 20.10
N PHE A 136 -11.66 -12.94 20.42
CA PHE A 136 -12.09 -13.24 21.79
C PHE A 136 -12.23 -14.75 22.03
N GLN A 137 -11.71 -15.58 21.12
CA GLN A 137 -11.82 -17.02 21.24
C GLN A 137 -11.09 -17.53 22.50
N GLY A 138 -11.85 -18.11 23.44
CA GLY A 138 -11.33 -18.60 24.71
C GLY A 138 -11.32 -17.57 25.85
N TYR A 139 -11.85 -16.36 25.63
CA TYR A 139 -12.16 -15.41 26.70
C TYR A 139 -13.30 -15.93 27.60
N PRO A 140 -13.26 -15.74 28.93
CA PRO A 140 -12.25 -15.04 29.73
C PRO A 140 -11.03 -15.90 30.14
N GLY A 141 -10.96 -17.17 29.73
CA GLY A 141 -9.93 -18.12 30.16
C GLY A 141 -8.56 -18.00 29.44
N LYS A 142 -8.44 -17.17 28.39
CA LYS A 142 -7.22 -16.92 27.63
C LYS A 142 -6.92 -15.42 27.54
N HIS A 143 -5.63 -15.10 27.45
CA HIS A 143 -5.18 -13.72 27.24
C HIS A 143 -5.64 -13.20 25.88
N LEU A 144 -6.37 -12.09 25.88
CA LEU A 144 -6.80 -11.42 24.65
C LEU A 144 -5.59 -10.88 23.89
N PRO A 145 -5.61 -10.82 22.55
CA PRO A 145 -4.53 -10.17 21.80
C PRO A 145 -4.51 -8.64 22.00
N CYS A 146 -5.55 -8.07 22.61
CA CYS A 146 -5.73 -6.64 22.80
C CYS A 146 -4.62 -6.06 23.69
N ARG A 147 -3.82 -5.15 23.14
CA ARG A 147 -2.74 -4.44 23.83
C ARG A 147 -2.38 -3.16 23.10
N ASN A 148 -1.78 -2.22 23.82
CA ASN A 148 -1.22 -1.00 23.21
C ASN A 148 -0.07 -1.36 22.28
N VAL A 149 0.06 -0.61 21.19
CA VAL A 149 1.14 -0.73 20.20
C VAL A 149 1.77 0.64 20.04
N SER A 150 3.08 0.72 20.26
CA SER A 150 3.86 1.97 20.14
C SER A 150 3.25 3.15 20.93
N GLY A 151 2.69 2.88 22.11
CA GLY A 151 2.07 3.89 22.98
C GLY A 151 0.65 4.31 22.59
N MET A 152 0.06 3.66 21.58
CA MET A 152 -1.32 3.90 21.14
C MET A 152 -2.20 2.71 21.53
N GLY A 153 -3.36 2.99 22.10
CA GLY A 153 -4.27 1.98 22.64
C GLY A 153 -5.71 2.46 22.71
N CYS A 154 -6.61 1.53 23.07
CA CYS A 154 -8.02 1.84 23.19
C CYS A 154 -8.31 2.82 24.33
N GLU A 155 -7.57 2.74 25.44
CA GLU A 155 -7.75 3.63 26.60
C GLU A 155 -7.51 5.08 26.22
N GLU A 156 -6.43 5.37 25.51
CA GLU A 156 -6.16 6.70 24.98
C GLU A 156 -7.20 7.07 23.91
N TYR A 157 -7.52 6.13 23.01
CA TYR A 157 -8.46 6.36 21.91
C TYR A 157 -9.88 6.72 22.38
N TYR A 158 -10.36 6.18 23.51
CA TYR A 158 -11.65 6.58 24.10
C TYR A 158 -11.69 8.05 24.54
N GLY A 159 -10.53 8.71 24.70
CA GLY A 159 -10.44 10.15 24.96
C GLY A 159 -10.75 11.03 23.75
N CYS A 160 -10.96 10.45 22.57
CA CYS A 160 -11.26 11.18 21.34
C CYS A 160 -12.69 11.76 21.31
N PRO A 161 -12.88 12.97 20.73
CA PRO A 161 -14.20 13.59 20.57
C PRO A 161 -15.23 12.70 19.87
N ALA A 162 -14.80 11.83 18.95
CA ALA A 162 -15.69 10.94 18.22
C ALA A 162 -16.48 9.97 19.12
N TRP A 163 -15.91 9.57 20.26
CA TRP A 163 -16.58 8.68 21.23
C TRP A 163 -17.62 9.39 22.09
N ASP A 164 -17.49 10.71 22.27
CA ASP A 164 -18.47 11.52 22.99
C ASP A 164 -19.82 11.55 22.25
N LEU A 165 -19.76 11.62 20.91
CA LEU A 165 -20.93 11.62 20.04
C LEU A 165 -21.71 10.29 20.10
N LEU A 166 -21.05 9.20 20.47
CA LEU A 166 -21.66 7.88 20.67
C LEU A 166 -22.22 7.71 22.10
N GLY A 167 -22.15 8.73 22.96
CA GLY A 167 -22.61 8.68 24.35
C GLY A 167 -21.70 7.86 25.27
N HIS A 168 -20.45 7.61 24.89
CA HIS A 168 -19.60 6.57 25.49
C HIS A 168 -18.81 6.95 26.74
N ARG A 169 -18.76 8.23 27.15
CA ARG A 169 -18.12 8.62 28.43
C ARG A 169 -18.72 7.90 29.66
N THR A 170 -19.93 7.36 29.54
CA THR A 170 -20.65 6.69 30.64
C THR A 170 -20.48 5.17 30.69
N LYS A 171 -19.99 4.52 29.63
CA LYS A 171 -19.89 3.03 29.55
C LYS A 171 -18.50 2.47 29.88
N VAL A 172 -17.43 3.27 29.70
CA VAL A 172 -16.05 2.84 30.00
C VAL A 172 -15.83 2.55 31.49
N ILE A 173 -16.58 3.23 32.38
CA ILE A 173 -16.53 2.95 33.83
C ILE A 173 -17.22 1.61 34.18
N SER A 174 -18.06 1.06 33.29
CA SER A 174 -18.82 -0.17 33.55
C SER A 174 -18.13 -1.46 33.07
N SER A 175 -17.00 -1.39 32.36
CA SER A 175 -16.27 -2.60 31.93
C SER A 175 -15.42 -3.25 33.03
N ALA A 176 -15.39 -2.67 34.24
CA ALA A 176 -14.70 -3.26 35.38
C ALA A 176 -15.29 -4.63 35.81
N TYR A 177 -16.51 -4.99 35.40
CA TYR A 177 -17.12 -6.30 35.68
C TYR A 177 -18.18 -6.66 34.62
N GLY A 178 -17.87 -7.58 33.71
CA GLY A 178 -18.92 -8.21 32.89
C GLY A 178 -18.38 -9.06 31.74
N SER A 179 -18.99 -10.22 31.51
CA SER A 179 -18.62 -11.26 30.53
C SER A 179 -18.67 -10.85 29.05
N SER A 180 -18.66 -9.56 28.73
CA SER A 180 -18.76 -9.02 27.38
C SER A 180 -17.38 -8.54 26.89
N PRO A 181 -17.05 -8.71 25.60
CA PRO A 181 -15.80 -8.19 25.05
C PRO A 181 -15.71 -6.66 25.14
N PRO A 182 -14.49 -6.09 25.15
CA PRO A 182 -14.31 -4.65 25.08
C PRO A 182 -14.82 -4.10 23.73
N GLU A 183 -15.33 -2.86 23.73
CA GLU A 183 -15.83 -2.21 22.52
C GLU A 183 -14.71 -1.89 21.52
N CYS A 184 -13.51 -1.60 22.01
CA CYS A 184 -12.29 -1.45 21.23
C CYS A 184 -11.25 -2.50 21.64
N CYS A 185 -10.58 -3.10 20.65
CA CYS A 185 -9.43 -3.97 20.83
C CYS A 185 -8.27 -3.49 19.96
N ALA A 186 -7.23 -2.92 20.58
CA ALA A 186 -6.00 -2.50 19.91
C ALA A 186 -5.08 -3.70 19.72
N VAL A 187 -4.56 -3.91 18.51
CA VAL A 187 -3.68 -5.04 18.19
C VAL A 187 -2.60 -4.64 17.18
N PRO A 188 -1.41 -5.25 17.21
CA PRO A 188 -0.47 -5.13 16.11
C PRO A 188 -0.93 -6.01 14.95
N PHE A 189 -0.49 -5.69 13.73
CA PHE A 189 -0.84 -6.49 12.54
C PHE A 189 -0.52 -7.97 12.70
N GLU A 190 0.62 -8.29 13.32
CA GLU A 190 1.10 -9.66 13.54
C GLU A 190 0.12 -10.56 14.29
N SER A 191 -0.75 -9.98 15.13
CA SER A 191 -1.75 -10.74 15.90
C SER A 191 -2.96 -11.18 15.07
N ILE A 192 -3.26 -10.49 13.98
CA ILE A 192 -4.47 -10.72 13.16
C ILE A 192 -4.16 -11.10 11.71
N LYS A 193 -2.97 -10.74 11.20
CA LYS A 193 -2.45 -11.00 9.85
C LYS A 193 -3.28 -10.47 8.69
N ALA A 194 -4.47 -9.94 8.96
CA ALA A 194 -5.38 -9.31 8.01
C ALA A 194 -6.43 -8.50 8.78
N ILE A 195 -6.72 -7.27 8.36
CA ILE A 195 -7.89 -6.53 8.83
C ILE A 195 -9.04 -6.87 7.89
N ASN A 196 -9.78 -7.93 8.19
CA ASN A 196 -11.00 -8.32 7.48
C ASN A 196 -12.18 -8.23 8.46
N LEU A 197 -12.93 -7.12 8.39
CA LEU A 197 -13.98 -6.80 9.37
C LEU A 197 -15.06 -7.88 9.43
N THR A 198 -15.45 -8.44 8.29
CA THR A 198 -16.44 -9.53 8.22
C THR A 198 -15.95 -10.78 8.94
N LYS A 199 -14.70 -11.21 8.67
CA LYS A 199 -14.11 -12.39 9.30
C LYS A 199 -13.84 -12.16 10.80
N LEU A 200 -13.51 -10.94 11.18
CA LEU A 200 -13.29 -10.54 12.57
C LEU A 200 -14.59 -10.24 13.31
N GLU A 201 -15.74 -10.23 12.64
CA GLU A 201 -17.05 -9.85 13.18
C GLU A 201 -17.03 -8.48 13.89
N CYS A 202 -16.38 -7.48 13.30
CA CYS A 202 -16.29 -6.12 13.84
C CYS A 202 -17.05 -5.11 12.97
N GLU A 203 -17.63 -4.10 13.62
CA GLU A 203 -18.39 -3.05 12.94
C GLU A 203 -17.50 -1.99 12.29
N GLY A 204 -16.29 -1.79 12.80
CA GLY A 204 -15.36 -0.80 12.25
C GLY A 204 -13.93 -1.04 12.73
N TYR A 205 -13.02 -0.21 12.24
CA TYR A 205 -11.66 -0.15 12.75
C TYR A 205 -11.07 1.25 12.58
N SER A 206 -9.98 1.48 13.29
CA SER A 206 -9.05 2.58 13.07
C SER A 206 -7.64 2.03 12.94
N SER A 207 -6.75 2.77 12.28
CA SER A 207 -5.32 2.49 12.26
C SER A 207 -4.54 3.78 12.47
N ALA A 208 -3.49 3.70 13.29
CA ALA A 208 -2.64 4.83 13.57
C ALA A 208 -1.18 4.41 13.73
N TYR A 209 -0.28 5.36 13.54
CA TYR A 209 1.16 5.20 13.69
C TYR A 209 1.79 6.50 14.22
N THR A 210 3.07 6.41 14.58
CA THR A 210 3.88 7.54 15.07
C THR A 210 5.17 7.64 14.26
N LEU A 211 5.59 8.86 13.89
CA LEU A 211 6.82 9.11 13.11
C LEU A 211 8.05 9.44 13.99
N ALA A 212 7.85 9.92 15.22
CA ALA A 212 8.92 10.17 16.18
C ALA A 212 8.43 9.99 17.63
N PRO A 213 9.24 9.44 18.55
CA PRO A 213 8.88 9.26 19.95
C PRO A 213 9.04 10.59 20.70
N LEU A 214 8.25 11.59 20.33
CA LEU A 214 8.01 12.74 21.18
C LEU A 214 6.63 12.51 21.79
N LYS A 215 6.60 12.45 23.12
CA LYS A 215 5.41 12.39 23.98
C LYS A 215 4.11 12.53 23.18
N LEU A 216 3.40 11.43 22.96
CA LEU A 216 2.13 11.48 22.25
C LEU A 216 1.18 12.36 23.07
N ASP A 217 0.77 13.50 22.52
CA ASP A 217 -0.21 14.43 23.11
C ASP A 217 -1.65 13.85 23.04
N GLY A 218 -1.77 12.52 23.22
CA GLY A 218 -2.99 11.77 23.08
C GLY A 218 -3.37 11.49 21.60
N PRO A 219 -4.56 10.92 21.39
CA PRO A 219 -4.98 10.42 20.09
C PRO A 219 -5.28 11.49 19.03
N GLY A 220 -5.51 12.74 19.44
CA GLY A 220 -5.67 13.85 18.50
C GLY A 220 -4.38 14.22 17.75
N ALA A 221 -3.22 13.81 18.27
CA ALA A 221 -1.92 14.03 17.65
C ALA A 221 -1.39 12.81 16.88
N TRP A 222 -2.14 11.69 16.85
CA TRP A 222 -1.73 10.50 16.12
C TRP A 222 -1.82 10.71 14.61
N SER A 223 -0.94 10.04 13.87
CA SER A 223 -1.07 9.96 12.42
C SER A 223 -1.97 8.77 12.07
N TYR A 224 -3.06 9.06 11.37
CA TYR A 224 -4.06 8.08 10.97
C TYR A 224 -3.81 7.58 9.55
N GLY A 225 -3.64 6.27 9.40
CA GLY A 225 -3.36 5.61 8.14
C GLY A 225 -2.68 4.27 8.36
N VAL A 226 -2.17 3.66 7.29
CA VAL A 226 -1.43 2.39 7.36
C VAL A 226 -0.06 2.58 6.73
N ARG A 227 1.00 2.33 7.51
CA ARG A 227 2.36 2.28 6.98
C ARG A 227 2.74 0.86 6.60
N VAL A 228 3.16 0.66 5.36
CA VAL A 228 3.52 -0.63 4.80
C VAL A 228 5.00 -0.64 4.52
N LYS A 229 5.75 -1.58 5.10
CA LYS A 229 7.14 -1.81 4.68
C LYS A 229 7.10 -2.66 3.42
N TYR A 230 7.90 -2.26 2.45
CA TYR A 230 8.15 -3.05 1.26
C TYR A 230 9.60 -3.52 1.20
N SER A 231 9.84 -4.63 0.49
CA SER A 231 11.17 -5.17 0.31
C SER A 231 11.30 -5.82 -1.06
N VAL A 232 12.49 -5.66 -1.63
CA VAL A 232 12.94 -6.39 -2.81
C VAL A 232 14.02 -7.35 -2.33
N VAL A 233 13.97 -8.61 -2.77
CA VAL A 233 15.05 -9.57 -2.48
C VAL A 233 16.36 -9.01 -3.03
N GLU A 234 17.47 -9.10 -2.28
CA GLU A 234 18.75 -8.45 -2.62
C GLU A 234 19.21 -8.75 -4.06
N GLU A 235 19.12 -10.00 -4.51
CA GLU A 235 19.47 -10.43 -5.87
C GLU A 235 18.74 -9.63 -6.97
N ASN A 236 17.49 -9.23 -6.71
CA ASN A 236 16.67 -8.47 -7.63
C ASN A 236 17.01 -6.97 -7.61
N ASN A 237 17.50 -6.47 -6.47
CA ASN A 237 17.97 -5.10 -6.33
C ASN A 237 19.32 -4.90 -7.05
N ASP A 238 20.20 -5.90 -6.98
CA ASP A 238 21.48 -5.91 -7.70
C ASP A 238 21.26 -5.88 -9.22
N PHE A 239 20.29 -6.66 -9.71
CA PHE A 239 19.89 -6.64 -11.11
C PHE A 239 19.48 -5.23 -11.56
N CYS A 240 18.55 -4.59 -10.84
CA CYS A 240 18.05 -3.30 -11.26
C CYS A 240 19.12 -2.20 -11.16
N SER A 241 19.97 -2.28 -10.13
CA SER A 241 21.10 -1.37 -9.96
C SER A 241 22.08 -1.46 -11.13
N ALA A 242 22.42 -2.67 -11.58
CA ALA A 242 23.28 -2.88 -12.75
C ALA A 242 22.63 -2.39 -14.06
N CYS A 243 21.33 -2.65 -14.23
CA CYS A 243 20.57 -2.15 -15.38
C CYS A 243 20.57 -0.62 -15.44
N ALA A 244 20.22 0.04 -14.35
CA ALA A 244 20.17 1.50 -14.26
C ALA A 244 21.54 2.15 -14.46
N ALA A 245 22.62 1.54 -13.93
CA ALA A 245 23.99 2.02 -14.08
C ALA A 245 24.46 2.08 -15.54
N THR A 246 23.86 1.26 -16.41
CA THR A 246 24.19 1.19 -17.85
C THR A 246 23.19 1.96 -18.72
N GLY A 247 22.37 2.83 -18.10
CA GLY A 247 21.36 3.64 -18.78
C GLY A 247 20.08 2.90 -19.14
N GLY A 248 19.90 1.68 -18.64
CA GLY A 248 18.69 0.88 -18.83
C GLY A 248 17.57 1.25 -17.85
N THR A 249 16.36 0.79 -18.16
CA THR A 249 15.21 0.86 -17.25
C THR A 249 14.79 -0.53 -16.81
N CYS A 250 14.62 -0.73 -15.50
CA CYS A 250 14.24 -2.02 -14.93
C CYS A 250 12.77 -2.34 -15.22
N GLY A 251 12.52 -3.57 -15.65
CA GLY A 251 11.18 -4.04 -15.98
C GLY A 251 11.04 -5.55 -15.89
N TYR A 252 9.95 -6.05 -16.45
CA TYR A 252 9.69 -7.48 -16.55
C TYR A 252 8.99 -7.83 -17.87
N GLY A 253 9.13 -9.10 -18.27
CA GLY A 253 8.62 -9.61 -19.54
C GLY A 253 7.09 -9.70 -19.62
N THR A 254 6.59 -10.07 -20.78
CA THR A 254 5.15 -10.31 -20.98
C THR A 254 4.61 -11.45 -20.12
N ASP A 255 5.47 -12.37 -19.68
CA ASP A 255 5.16 -13.42 -18.70
C ASP A 255 4.84 -12.89 -17.30
N GLY A 256 5.14 -11.62 -17.03
CA GLY A 256 4.86 -10.96 -15.76
C GLY A 256 5.79 -11.40 -14.62
N ILE A 257 6.79 -12.23 -14.88
CA ILE A 257 7.59 -12.91 -13.84
C ILE A 257 9.08 -12.62 -14.01
N ARG A 258 9.59 -12.69 -15.24
CA ARG A 258 11.04 -12.57 -15.48
C ARG A 258 11.44 -11.12 -15.58
N GLN A 259 12.42 -10.72 -14.77
CA GLN A 259 13.01 -9.39 -14.85
C GLN A 259 13.79 -9.22 -16.15
N LEU A 260 13.74 -8.01 -16.69
CA LEU A 260 14.47 -7.61 -17.88
C LEU A 260 14.93 -6.17 -17.76
N CYS A 261 16.00 -5.85 -18.46
CA CYS A 261 16.59 -4.54 -18.54
C CYS A 261 16.26 -3.95 -19.91
N MET A 262 15.53 -2.85 -19.94
CA MET A 262 15.10 -2.18 -21.16
C MET A 262 16.19 -1.20 -21.61
N CYS A 263 16.96 -1.57 -22.64
CA CYS A 263 18.08 -0.77 -23.16
C CYS A 263 17.73 0.06 -24.41
N GLY A 264 16.44 0.32 -24.63
CA GLY A 264 15.93 1.03 -25.80
C GLY A 264 15.85 0.19 -27.08
N ARG A 265 16.99 -0.37 -27.54
CA ARG A 265 17.03 -1.18 -28.78
C ARG A 265 16.73 -2.67 -28.56
N LEU A 266 17.36 -3.24 -27.54
CA LEU A 266 17.29 -4.67 -27.22
C LEU A 266 17.12 -4.82 -25.71
N ASN A 267 16.22 -5.70 -25.29
CA ASN A 267 16.09 -6.04 -23.88
C ASN A 267 17.22 -7.00 -23.48
N SER A 268 17.72 -6.83 -22.27
CA SER A 268 18.79 -7.65 -21.69
C SER A 268 18.32 -8.35 -20.41
N THR A 269 18.93 -9.48 -20.07
CA THR A 269 18.70 -10.20 -18.81
C THR A 269 19.65 -9.78 -17.70
N SER A 270 20.54 -8.81 -17.95
CA SER A 270 21.50 -8.29 -16.96
C SER A 270 21.62 -6.76 -17.03
N ASN A 271 22.22 -6.23 -18.09
CA ASN A 271 22.52 -4.81 -18.26
C ASN A 271 22.62 -4.40 -19.74
N CYS A 272 22.82 -3.11 -20.00
CA CYS A 272 22.89 -2.54 -21.35
C CYS A 272 24.30 -2.44 -21.94
N ASP A 273 25.33 -2.90 -21.23
CA ASP A 273 26.71 -2.90 -21.73
C ASP A 273 26.96 -3.96 -22.80
N SER A 274 26.15 -5.03 -22.81
CA SER A 274 26.35 -6.20 -23.68
C SER A 274 25.95 -5.96 -25.15
N GLY A 275 25.72 -4.71 -25.57
CA GLY A 275 25.11 -4.35 -26.85
C GLY A 275 25.82 -3.27 -27.68
N THR A 276 27.08 -2.94 -27.39
CA THR A 276 27.92 -2.11 -28.29
C THR A 276 28.46 -2.92 -29.46
#